data_AF-A0AAU8C4M9-F1
#
_entry.id   AF-A0AAU8C4M9-F1
#
_cell.length_a   1.000
_cell.length_b   1.000
_cell.length_c   1.000
_cell.angle_alpha   90.00
_cell.angle_beta   90.00
_cell.angle_gamma   90.00
#
_symmetry.space_group_name_H-M   'P 1'
#
loop_
_entity.id
_entity.type
_entity.pdbx_description
1 polymer ?
#
loop_
_entity_poly.entity_id
_entity_poly.type
_entity_poly.pdbx_seq_one_letter_code
_entity_poly.pdbx_strand_id
1 'polypeptide(L)' 'MKPVAAIALLLTLAACGVDGEPVPPQVNSTVTLSSSGMSVGTGVTLGRGPFRLGLGAAL' A
#
# COMPACT_ATOMS: atom_id res chain seq x y z
N MET A 1 -29.25 1.63 24.93
CA MET A 1 -27.86 1.29 25.29
C MET A 1 -27.31 0.01 24.65
N LYS A 2 -28.14 -1.02 24.39
CA LYS A 2 -27.72 -2.25 23.70
C LYS A 2 -27.15 -2.07 22.26
N PRO A 3 -27.70 -1.21 21.37
CA PRO A 3 -27.23 -1.17 19.98
C PRO A 3 -25.87 -0.49 19.84
N VAL A 4 -25.56 0.47 20.71
CA VAL A 4 -24.28 1.20 20.68
C VAL A 4 -23.11 0.28 21.01
N ALA A 5 -23.28 -0.61 21.99
CA ALA A 5 -22.27 -1.62 22.34
C ALA A 5 -22.04 -2.62 21.20
N ALA A 6 -23.11 -3.03 20.49
CA ALA A 6 -23.00 -3.93 19.35
C ALA A 6 -22.25 -3.27 18.17
N ILE A 7 -22.51 -1.99 17.91
CA ILE A 7 -21.81 -1.23 16.86
C ILE A 7 -20.33 -1.07 17.22
N ALA A 8 -20.00 -0.67 18.46
CA ALA A 8 -18.61 -0.51 18.89
C ALA A 8 -17.79 -1.81 18.75
N LEU A 9 -18.40 -2.95 19.07
CA LEU A 9 -17.75 -4.27 18.97
C LEU A 9 -17.50 -4.69 17.51
N LEU A 10 -18.35 -4.28 16.57
CA LEU A 10 -18.15 -4.54 15.14
C LEU A 10 -17.01 -3.69 14.56
N LEU A 11 -16.88 -2.43 15.00
CA LEU A 11 -15.79 -1.55 14.56
C LEU A 11 -14.42 -2.05 15.05
N THR A 12 -14.32 -2.53 16.29
CA THR A 12 -13.04 -3.07 16.81
C THR A 12 -12.65 -4.38 16.13
N LEU A 13 -13.61 -5.21 15.76
CA LEU A 13 -13.36 -6.46 15.03
C LEU A 13 -12.89 -6.18 13.58
N ALA A 14 -13.46 -5.18 12.92
CA ALA A 14 -12.99 -4.72 11.61
C ALA A 14 -11.58 -4.09 11.68
N ALA A 15 -11.27 -3.40 12.78
CA ALA A 15 -9.93 -2.85 13.02
C ALA A 15 -8.89 -3.96 13.27
N CYS A 16 -9.27 -5.08 13.89
CA CYS A 16 -8.36 -6.22 14.09
C CYS A 16 -8.06 -7.00 12.79
N GLY A 17 -8.87 -6.79 11.73
CA GLY A 17 -8.68 -7.41 10.41
C GLY A 17 -7.81 -6.61 9.43
N VAL A 18 -7.30 -5.44 9.83
CA VAL A 18 -6.37 -4.65 9.00
C VAL A 18 -4.94 -5.17 9.07
N ASP A 19 -4.63 -5.98 10.07
CA ASP A 19 -3.32 -6.60 10.27
C ASP A 19 -3.23 -7.92 9.48
N GLY A 20 -3.48 -7.82 8.17
CA GLY A 20 -3.35 -8.95 7.27
C GLY A 20 -1.87 -9.27 7.02
N GLU A 21 -1.54 -10.56 6.94
CA GLU A 21 -0.23 -11.15 6.58
C GLU A 21 0.59 -10.25 5.63
N PRO A 22 1.84 -9.85 5.92
CA PRO A 22 2.58 -8.87 5.11
C PRO A 22 2.53 -9.22 3.61
N VAL A 23 1.84 -8.43 2.78
CA VAL A 23 1.91 -8.63 1.32
C VAL A 23 3.28 -8.15 0.89
N PRO A 24 4.06 -8.96 0.16
CA PRO A 24 5.35 -8.52 -0.35
C PRO A 24 5.15 -7.27 -1.22
N PRO A 25 5.75 -6.12 -0.83
CA PRO A 25 5.68 -4.92 -1.64
C PRO A 25 6.32 -5.21 -3.00
N GLN A 26 5.70 -4.72 -4.07
CA GLN A 26 6.31 -4.76 -5.39
C GLN A 26 7.25 -3.56 -5.50
N VAL A 27 8.55 -3.84 -5.61
CA VAL A 27 9.58 -2.82 -5.80
C VAL A 27 9.94 -2.78 -7.27
N ASN A 28 9.78 -1.62 -7.89
CA ASN A 28 10.07 -1.38 -9.30
C ASN A 28 11.17 -0.32 -9.38
N SER A 29 12.33 -0.70 -9.89
CA SER A 29 13.43 0.23 -10.16
C SER A 29 13.62 0.31 -11.66
N THR A 30 13.49 1.51 -12.22
CA THR A 30 13.65 1.77 -13.66
C THR A 30 14.81 2.72 -13.85
N VAL A 31 15.80 2.29 -14.63
CA VAL A 31 16.92 3.14 -15.04
C VAL A 31 16.76 3.42 -16.52
N THR A 32 16.52 4.67 -16.86
CA THR A 32 16.39 5.13 -18.24
C THR A 32 17.69 5.84 -18.63
N LEU A 33 18.41 5.26 -19.59
CA LEU A 33 19.56 5.91 -20.23
C LEU A 33 19.15 6.43 -21.59
N SER A 34 19.36 7.73 -21.81
CA SER A 34 19.17 8.39 -23.09
C SER A 34 20.47 9.08 -23.50
N SER A 35 20.61 9.37 -24.79
CA SER A 35 21.73 10.19 -25.29
C SER A 35 21.79 11.58 -24.63
N SER A 36 20.69 12.04 -24.02
CA SER A 36 20.57 13.32 -23.34
C SER A 36 20.77 13.27 -21.81
N GLY A 37 20.99 12.10 -21.23
CA GLY A 37 21.19 11.95 -19.78
C GLY A 37 20.67 10.62 -19.21
N MET A 38 20.86 10.46 -17.90
CA MET A 38 20.36 9.32 -17.14
C MET A 38 19.26 9.78 -16.17
N SER A 39 18.20 8.98 -16.05
CA SER A 39 17.17 9.17 -15.04
C SER A 39 16.90 7.87 -14.32
N VAL A 40 16.75 7.93 -13.00
CA VAL A 40 16.52 6.77 -12.14
C VAL A 40 15.20 6.97 -11.42
N GLY A 41 14.24 6.10 -11.72
CA GLY A 41 12.95 6.02 -11.03
C GLY A 41 12.91 4.82 -10.10
N THR A 42 12.50 5.02 -8.86
CA THR A 42 12.20 3.93 -7.92
C THR A 42 10.78 4.07 -7.41
N GLY A 43 10.00 3.01 -7.52
CA GLY A 43 8.63 2.94 -7.03
C GLY A 43 8.40 1.72 -6.16
N VAL A 44 7.61 1.89 -5.11
CA VAL A 44 7.12 0.80 -4.27
C VAL A 44 5.60 0.80 -4.33
N THR A 45 5.03 -0.35 -4.65
CA THR A 45 3.58 -0.54 -4.70
C THR A 45 3.17 -1.65 -3.75
N LEU A 46 2.31 -1.32 -2.80
CA LEU A 46 1.64 -2.28 -1.94
C LEU A 46 0.24 -2.51 -2.48
N GLY A 47 -0.18 -3.77 -2.52
CA GLY A 47 -1.50 -4.12 -3.03
C GLY A 47 -2.13 -5.27 -2.29
N ARG A 48 -3.33 -5.06 -1.76
CA ARG A 48 -4.10 -6.10 -1.08
C ARG A 48 -5.53 -6.11 -1.60
N GLY A 49 -5.84 -7.08 -2.46
CA GLY A 49 -7.14 -7.17 -3.12
C GLY A 49 -7.42 -5.94 -4.00
N PRO A 50 -8.60 -5.29 -3.88
CA PRO A 50 -8.96 -4.12 -4.70
C PRO A 50 -8.22 -2.83 -4.30
N PHE A 51 -7.49 -2.81 -3.19
CA PHE A 51 -6.72 -1.66 -2.74
C PHE A 51 -5.26 -1.75 -3.19
N ARG A 52 -4.79 -0.72 -3.91
CA ARG A 52 -3.41 -0.56 -4.39
C ARG A 52 -2.92 0.83 -3.97
N LEU A 53 -1.82 0.89 -3.23
CA LEU A 53 -1.13 2.13 -2.87
C LEU A 53 0.29 2.08 -3.43
N GLY A 54 0.63 3.05 -4.28
CA GLY A 54 1.96 3.19 -4.86
C GLY A 54 2.60 4.52 -4.48
N LEU A 55 3.87 4.49 -4.09
CA LEU A 55 4.71 5.67 -3.93
C LEU A 55 5.93 5.53 -4.84
N GLY A 56 6.27 6.59 -5.57
CA GLY A 56 7.43 6.62 -6.45
C GLY A 56 8.18 7.93 -6.37
N ALA A 57 9.50 7.86 -6.56
CA ALA A 57 10.41 8.99 -6.68
C ALA A 57 11.29 8.79 -7.92
N ALA A 58 11.59 9.88 -8.63
CA ALA A 58 12.47 9.88 -9.79
C ALA A 58 13.51 11.00 -9.67
N LEU A 59 14.74 10.70 -10.06
CA LEU A 59 15.87 11.63 -10.14
C LEU A 59 16.45 11.68 -11.56
#